data_AF-A0A0G0GDF2-F1
#
_entry.id   AF-A0A0G0GDF2-F1
#
_cell.length_a   1.000
_cell.length_b   1.000
_cell.length_c   1.000
_cell.angle_alpha   90.00
_cell.angle_beta   90.00
_cell.angle_gamma   90.00
#
_symmetry.space_group_name_H-M   'P 1'
#
loop_
_entity.id
_entity.type
_entity.pdbx_description
1 polymer ?
#
loop_
_entity_poly.entity_id
_entity_poly.type
_entity_poly.pdbx_seq_one_letter_code
_entity_poly.pdbx_strand_id
1 'polypeptide(L)' 'MPKEGFEQFENLKSKEGVVAYIKLSTSEQNYLRRCKNVQKANFGNYPLYWVEAVVNSGLVEELYKSWAGKKAEGK' A
#
# COMPACT_ATOMS: atom_id res chain seq x y z
N MET A 1 -19.75 -18.42 1.12
CA MET A 1 -18.67 -17.67 1.82
C MET A 1 -17.88 -16.94 0.73
N PRO A 2 -17.86 -15.60 0.70
CA PRO A 2 -17.04 -14.91 -0.29
C PRO A 2 -15.57 -15.21 0.00
N LYS A 3 -14.82 -15.47 -1.06
CA LYS A 3 -13.42 -15.85 -1.04
C LYS A 3 -12.62 -14.62 -0.62
N GLU A 4 -12.31 -14.48 0.66
CA GLU A 4 -11.54 -13.34 1.20
C GLU A 4 -10.24 -13.10 0.41
N GLY A 5 -9.60 -14.15 -0.13
CA GLY A 5 -8.42 -14.01 -0.99
C GLY A 5 -8.67 -13.47 -2.41
N PHE A 6 -9.89 -13.57 -2.95
CA PHE A 6 -10.25 -13.12 -4.30
C PHE A 6 -10.62 -11.63 -4.33
N GLU A 7 -11.39 -11.17 -3.34
CA GLU A 7 -11.70 -9.74 -3.16
C GLU A 7 -10.46 -8.93 -2.80
N GLN A 8 -9.54 -9.51 -2.01
CA GLN A 8 -8.27 -8.87 -1.72
C GLN A 8 -7.41 -8.72 -2.99
N PHE A 9 -7.52 -9.63 -3.96
CA PHE A 9 -6.75 -9.59 -5.21
C PHE A 9 -7.30 -8.57 -6.21
N GLU A 10 -8.63 -8.45 -6.34
CA GLU A 10 -9.27 -7.47 -7.21
C GLU A 10 -9.04 -6.04 -6.72
N ASN A 11 -9.03 -5.81 -5.40
CA ASN A 11 -8.69 -4.51 -4.82
C ASN A 11 -7.24 -4.08 -5.11
N LEU A 12 -6.31 -5.01 -5.37
CA LEU A 12 -4.93 -4.67 -5.73
C LEU A 12 -4.75 -4.32 -7.22
N LYS A 13 -5.82 -4.34 -8.01
CA LYS A 13 -5.80 -3.94 -9.43
C LYS A 13 -6.38 -2.55 -9.66
N SER A 14 -7.22 -2.03 -8.76
CA SER A 14 -7.81 -0.69 -8.86
C SER A 14 -6.97 0.38 -8.14
N LYS A 15 -7.03 1.63 -8.62
CA LYS A 15 -6.30 2.77 -8.02
C LYS A 15 -6.68 2.95 -6.56
N GLU A 16 -7.97 2.97 -6.28
CA GLU A 16 -8.53 3.20 -4.94
C GLU A 16 -8.17 2.06 -3.99
N GLY A 17 -8.28 0.82 -4.45
CA GLY A 17 -7.97 -0.36 -3.65
C GLY A 17 -6.47 -0.47 -3.34
N VAL A 18 -5.60 -0.17 -4.30
CA VAL A 18 -4.14 -0.10 -4.08
C VAL A 18 -3.80 0.98 -3.07
N VAL A 19 -4.34 2.19 -3.21
CA VAL A 19 -4.08 3.30 -2.27
C VAL A 19 -4.56 2.94 -0.86
N ALA A 20 -5.79 2.43 -0.72
CA ALA A 20 -6.33 1.99 0.57
C ALA A 20 -5.45 0.89 1.18
N TYR A 21 -5.01 -0.08 0.37
CA TYR A 21 -4.16 -1.17 0.82
C TYR A 21 -2.77 -0.69 1.28
N ILE A 22 -2.17 0.26 0.57
CA ILE A 22 -0.89 0.88 0.93
C ILE A 22 -1.03 1.73 2.21
N LYS A 23 -2.14 2.44 2.39
CA LYS A 23 -2.42 3.24 3.61
C LYS A 23 -2.44 2.42 4.90
N LEU A 24 -2.71 1.12 4.82
CA LEU A 24 -2.66 0.20 5.96
C LEU A 24 -1.22 -0.19 6.38
N SER A 25 -0.20 0.46 5.82
CA SER A 25 1.19 0.24 6.19
C SER A 25 1.49 0.81 7.57
N THR A 26 2.06 0.00 8.46
CA THR A 26 2.39 0.40 9.83
C THR A 26 3.89 0.60 10.08
N SER A 27 4.70 0.28 9.08
CA SER A 27 6.15 0.47 9.07
C SER A 27 6.66 0.45 7.64
N GLU A 28 7.90 0.89 7.42
CA GLU A 28 8.57 0.82 6.11
C GLU A 28 8.66 -0.61 5.57
N GLN A 29 9.02 -1.58 6.42
CA GLN A 29 9.05 -2.98 6.01
C GLN A 29 7.65 -3.50 5.61
N ASN A 30 6.60 -3.04 6.30
CA ASN A 30 5.22 -3.39 5.95
C ASN A 30 4.81 -2.78 4.61
N TYR A 31 5.18 -1.51 4.37
CA TYR A 31 4.98 -0.82 3.10
C TYR A 31 5.66 -1.55 1.95
N LEU A 32 6.95 -1.87 2.06
CA LEU A 32 7.70 -2.60 1.03
C LEU A 32 7.06 -3.96 0.71
N ARG A 33 6.60 -4.68 1.74
CA ARG A 33 5.86 -5.94 1.54
C ARG A 33 4.56 -5.72 0.77
N ARG A 34 3.81 -4.68 1.09
CA ARG A 34 2.56 -4.35 0.40
C ARG A 34 2.79 -3.93 -1.05
N CYS A 35 3.84 -3.16 -1.34
CA CYS A 35 4.26 -2.84 -2.72
C CYS A 35 4.53 -4.11 -3.54
N LYS A 36 5.26 -5.07 -2.96
CA LYS A 36 5.50 -6.39 -3.60
C LYS A 36 4.20 -7.15 -3.86
N ASN A 37 3.23 -7.08 -2.95
CA ASN A 37 1.92 -7.73 -3.15
C ASN A 37 1.13 -7.08 -4.30
N VAL A 38 1.15 -5.75 -4.39
CA VAL A 38 0.56 -5.03 -5.53
C VAL A 38 1.25 -5.46 -6.83
N GLN A 39 2.57 -5.49 -6.85
CA GLN A 39 3.33 -5.93 -8.03
C GLN A 39 2.98 -7.37 -8.43
N LYS A 40 2.91 -8.29 -7.46
CA LYS A 40 2.50 -9.68 -7.71
C LYS A 40 1.08 -9.80 -8.25
N ALA A 41 0.15 -8.97 -7.76
CA ALA A 41 -1.23 -8.93 -8.23
C ALA A 41 -1.37 -8.36 -9.66
N ASN A 42 -0.37 -7.61 -10.12
CA ASN A 42 -0.32 -6.96 -11.44
C ASN A 42 0.76 -7.58 -12.33
N PHE A 43 0.84 -8.92 -12.33
CA PHE A 43 1.70 -9.70 -13.22
C PHE A 43 3.20 -9.35 -13.13
N GLY A 44 3.67 -8.99 -11.95
CA GLY A 44 5.08 -8.63 -11.72
C GLY A 44 5.42 -7.18 -12.05
N ASN A 45 4.44 -6.34 -12.42
CA ASN A 45 4.62 -4.93 -12.72
C ASN A 45 3.84 -4.04 -11.75
N TYR A 46 4.24 -2.78 -11.64
CA TYR A 46 3.39 -1.78 -11.00
C TYR A 46 2.27 -1.35 -11.96
N PRO A 47 1.04 -1.10 -11.47
CA PRO A 47 -0.03 -0.53 -12.28
C PRO A 47 0.37 0.79 -12.93
N LEU A 48 -0.19 1.12 -14.10
CA LEU A 48 0.15 2.36 -14.83
C LEU A 48 -0.06 3.64 -13.99
N TYR A 49 -1.07 3.65 -13.12
CA TYR A 49 -1.36 4.78 -12.23
C TYR A 49 -0.44 4.85 -11.00
N TRP A 50 0.47 3.89 -10.78
CA TRP A 50 1.25 3.76 -9.55
C TRP A 50 2.06 5.02 -9.21
N VAL A 51 2.76 5.55 -10.20
CA VAL A 51 3.61 6.74 -10.01
C VAL A 51 2.76 7.92 -9.55
N GLU A 52 1.62 8.18 -10.19
CA GLU A 52 0.72 9.26 -9.81
C GLU A 52 0.07 9.01 -8.43
N ALA A 53 -0.48 7.80 -8.22
CA ALA A 53 -1.32 7.48 -7.07
C ALA A 53 -0.53 7.26 -5.77
N VAL A 54 0.72 6.80 -5.86
CA VAL A 54 1.51 6.39 -4.69
C VAL A 54 2.77 7.24 -4.53
N VAL A 55 3.52 7.48 -5.62
CA VAL A 55 4.82 8.17 -5.54
C VAL A 55 4.63 9.69 -5.50
N ASN A 56 3.87 10.24 -6.46
CA ASN A 56 3.68 11.68 -6.61
C ASN A 56 2.54 12.24 -5.75
N SER A 57 1.71 11.38 -5.14
CA SER A 57 0.58 11.81 -4.31
C SER A 57 0.97 12.30 -2.91
N GLY A 58 2.25 12.18 -2.52
CA GLY A 58 2.69 12.46 -1.15
C GLY A 58 2.35 11.35 -0.15
N LEU A 59 1.68 10.28 -0.58
CA LEU A 59 1.25 9.17 0.27
C LEU A 59 2.40 8.54 1.07
N VAL A 60 3.56 8.37 0.42
CA VAL A 60 4.75 7.80 1.08
C VAL A 60 5.22 8.70 2.23
N GLU A 61 5.22 10.02 2.02
CA GLU A 61 5.63 10.99 3.04
C GLU A 61 4.65 10.98 4.24
N GLU A 62 3.34 10.94 3.98
CA GLU A 62 2.31 10.83 5.02
C GLU A 62 2.52 9.58 5.89
N LEU A 63 2.84 8.45 5.25
CA LEU A 63 3.09 7.19 5.93
C LEU A 63 4.36 7.27 6.80
N TYR A 64 5.45 7.81 6.28
CA TYR A 64 6.67 8.00 7.07
C TYR A 64 6.43 8.88 8.30
N LYS A 65 5.68 9.98 8.16
CA LYS A 65 5.31 10.84 9.30
C LYS A 65 4.50 10.08 10.34
N SER A 66 3.52 9.28 9.91
CA SER A 66 2.70 8.44 10.80
C SER A 66 3.54 7.42 11.56
N TRP A 67 4.48 6.74 10.89
CA TRP A 67 5.35 5.75 11.53
C TRP A 67 6.36 6.40 12.50
N ALA A 68 6.87 7.58 12.16
CA ALA A 68 7.78 8.34 13.01
C ALA A 68 7.07 8.84 14.28
N GLY A 69 5.84 9.34 14.17
CA GLY A 69 5.03 9.77 15.31
C GLY A 69 4.75 8.63 16.29
N LYS A 70 4.45 7.42 15.79
CA LYS A 70 4.24 6.24 16.64
C LYS A 70 5.46 5.78 17.42
N LYS A 71 6.68 6.15 17.00
CA LYS A 71 7.91 5.86 17.77
C LYS A 71 8.08 6.80 18.97
N ALA A 72 7.42 7.95 19.00
CA ALA A 72 7.57 8.95 20.04
C ALA A 72 6.66 8.73 21.26
N GLU A 73 5.51 8.07 21.10
CA GLU A 73 4.51 7.85 22.18
C GLU A 73 4.76 6.60 23.03
N GLY A 74 5.86 5.87 22.78
CA GLY A 74 6.20 4.61 23.48
C GLY A 74 7.31 4.73 24.52
N LYS A 75 7.46 5.88 25.20
CA LYS A 75 8.46 6.11 26.26
C LYS A 75 7.83 6.42 27.59
#